data_AF-A0A2E3RT58-F1
#
_entry.id   AF-A0A2E3RT58-F1
#
_cell.length_a   1.000
_cell.length_b   1.000
_cell.length_c   1.000
_cell.angle_alpha   90.00
_cell.angle_beta   90.00
_cell.angle_gamma   90.00
#
_symmetry.space_group_name_H-M   'P 1'
#
loop_
_entity.id
_entity.type
_entity.pdbx_description
1 polymer ?
#
loop_
_entity_poly.entity_id
_entity_poly.type
_entity_poly.pdbx_seq_one_letter_code
_entity_poly.pdbx_strand_id
1 'polypeptide(L)'
;MYTRSKAPRGFTLIEILIVVVILGILAAIVIPQFTDAAQDANVSSARSQLQSMRSQIELYRVQNNGQMPGASSGSNGAAPWGSMIDDSLIRSAPNWPLGFVESWSATTGLSLTFDTGANPSIPDVNGDGNNDATDVTAIANW
;
A
#
# COMPACT_ATOMS: atom_id res chain seq x y z
N MET A 1 33.54 -59.48 12.02
CA MET A 1 32.25 -59.12 11.39
C MET A 1 32.44 -57.80 10.66
N TYR A 2 32.55 -57.78 9.32
CA TYR A 2 32.86 -56.57 8.56
C TYR A 2 31.54 -55.95 8.05
N THR A 3 31.16 -54.80 8.59
CA THR A 3 29.97 -54.07 8.18
C THR A 3 30.26 -53.32 6.87
N ARG A 4 29.58 -53.71 5.78
CA ARG A 4 29.74 -53.08 4.47
C ARG A 4 29.15 -51.66 4.51
N SER A 5 30.01 -50.64 4.50
CA SER A 5 29.61 -49.23 4.41
C SER A 5 28.98 -48.96 3.03
N LYS A 6 27.71 -48.57 3.02
CA LYS A 6 26.96 -48.20 1.81
C LYS A 6 27.54 -46.89 1.26
N ALA A 7 27.99 -46.87 0.01
CA ALA A 7 28.50 -45.64 -0.61
C ALA A 7 27.38 -44.57 -0.66
N PRO A 8 27.69 -43.30 -0.32
CA PRO A 8 26.72 -42.22 -0.44
C PRO A 8 26.30 -42.08 -1.91
N ARG A 9 24.99 -42.09 -2.15
CA ARG A 9 24.41 -41.86 -3.48
C ARG A 9 24.55 -40.37 -3.78
N GLY A 10 25.33 -40.04 -4.81
CA GLY A 10 25.48 -38.66 -5.27
C GLY A 10 24.25 -38.19 -6.04
N PHE A 11 23.93 -36.90 -5.93
CA PHE A 11 22.94 -36.24 -6.79
C PHE A 11 23.40 -36.30 -8.25
N THR A 12 22.48 -36.62 -9.16
CA THR A 12 22.78 -36.55 -10.58
C THR A 12 22.69 -35.11 -11.08
N LEU A 13 23.58 -34.72 -12.01
CA LEU A 13 23.50 -33.39 -12.65
C LEU A 13 22.15 -33.19 -13.35
N ILE A 14 21.58 -34.27 -13.89
CA ILE A 14 20.27 -34.24 -14.56
C ILE A 14 19.11 -34.00 -13.58
N GLU A 15 19.20 -34.48 -12.33
CA GLU A 15 18.21 -34.16 -11.29
C GLU A 15 18.18 -32.67 -10.98
N ILE A 16 19.35 -32.07 -10.79
CA ILE A 16 19.41 -30.63 -10.52
C ILE A 16 18.97 -29.82 -11.75
N LEU A 17 19.32 -30.26 -12.97
CA LEU A 17 18.91 -29.59 -14.21
C LEU A 17 17.39 -29.56 -14.39
N ILE A 18 16.70 -30.70 -14.20
CA ILE A 18 15.24 -30.75 -14.34
C ILE A 18 14.57 -29.90 -13.24
N VAL A 19 15.09 -29.92 -12.01
CA VAL A 19 14.53 -29.15 -10.90
C VAL A 19 14.63 -27.64 -11.17
N VAL A 20 15.78 -27.13 -11.62
CA VAL A 20 15.91 -25.68 -11.91
C VAL A 20 15.07 -25.25 -13.10
N VAL A 21 14.86 -26.13 -14.09
CA VAL A 21 13.96 -25.86 -15.22
C VAL A 21 12.51 -25.73 -14.73
N ILE A 22 12.05 -26.66 -13.89
CA ILE A 22 10.69 -26.59 -13.33
C ILE A 22 10.53 -25.35 -12.44
N LEU A 23 11.50 -25.05 -11.57
CA LEU A 23 11.48 -23.84 -10.74
C LEU A 23 11.48 -22.56 -11.58
N GLY A 24 12.21 -22.53 -12.71
CA GLY A 24 12.20 -21.41 -13.64
C GLY A 24 10.83 -21.17 -14.28
N ILE A 25 10.15 -22.24 -14.72
CA ILE A 25 8.80 -22.14 -15.30
C ILE A 25 7.79 -21.66 -14.25
N LEU A 26 7.84 -22.21 -13.03
CA LEU A 26 6.95 -21.81 -11.94
C LEU A 26 7.17 -20.34 -11.55
N ALA A 27 8.43 -19.90 -11.43
CA ALA A 27 8.76 -18.53 -11.10
C ALA A 27 8.23 -17.53 -12.14
N ALA A 28 8.33 -17.86 -13.43
CA ALA A 28 7.87 -16.99 -14.52
C ALA A 28 6.35 -16.70 -14.46
N ILE A 29 5.54 -17.64 -13.97
CA ILE A 29 4.08 -17.48 -13.85
C ILE A 29 3.72 -16.79 -12.52
N VAL A 30 4.37 -17.18 -11.43
CA VAL A 30 3.99 -16.75 -10.07
C VAL A 30 4.40 -15.31 -9.78
N ILE A 31 5.55 -14.84 -10.26
CA ILE A 31 6.07 -13.49 -9.98
C ILE A 31 5.09 -12.38 -10.41
N PRO A 32 4.60 -12.31 -11.67
CA PRO A 32 3.69 -11.25 -12.08
C PRO A 32 2.36 -11.30 -11.32
N GLN A 33 1.83 -12.51 -11.07
CA GLN A 33 0.59 -12.66 -10.31
C GLN A 33 0.73 -12.15 -8.86
N PHE A 34 1.88 -12.38 -8.23
CA PHE A 34 2.11 -11.93 -6.85
C PHE A 34 2.27 -10.41 -6.77
N THR A 35 2.88 -9.76 -7.77
CA THR A 35 3.02 -8.30 -7.80
C THR A 35 1.67 -7.61 -7.90
N ASP A 36 0.76 -8.13 -8.73
CA ASP A 36 -0.58 -7.55 -8.92
C ASP A 36 -1.41 -7.69 -7.61
N ALA A 37 -1.42 -8.89 -7.02
CA ALA A 37 -2.10 -9.12 -5.75
C ALA A 37 -1.56 -8.24 -4.60
N ALA A 38 -0.26 -7.96 -4.60
CA ALA A 38 0.34 -7.05 -3.62
C ALA A 38 -0.09 -5.59 -3.85
N GLN A 39 -0.23 -5.16 -5.10
CA GLN A 39 -0.75 -3.82 -5.44
C GLN A 39 -2.21 -3.67 -5.01
N ASP A 40 -3.06 -4.66 -5.28
CA ASP A 40 -4.46 -4.67 -4.85
C ASP A 40 -4.59 -4.60 -3.32
N ALA A 41 -3.73 -5.35 -2.60
CA ALA A 41 -3.69 -5.30 -1.14
C ALA A 41 -3.30 -3.90 -0.62
N ASN A 42 -2.35 -3.23 -1.29
CA ASN A 42 -1.95 -1.86 -0.95
C ASN A 42 -3.08 -0.87 -1.22
N VAL A 43 -3.78 -0.96 -2.37
CA VAL A 43 -4.95 -0.14 -2.69
C VAL A 43 -6.05 -0.31 -1.64
N SER A 44 -6.38 -1.55 -1.29
CA SER A 44 -7.40 -1.86 -0.28
C SER A 44 -7.02 -1.32 1.10
N SER A 45 -5.76 -1.49 1.49
CA SER A 45 -5.22 -0.96 2.75
C SER A 45 -5.27 0.57 2.79
N ALA A 46 -4.82 1.25 1.74
CA ALA A 46 -4.86 2.70 1.63
C ALA A 46 -6.31 3.22 1.72
N ARG A 47 -7.24 2.61 0.97
CA ARG A 47 -8.65 3.03 0.97
C ARG A 47 -9.31 2.83 2.34
N SER A 48 -9.04 1.70 3.01
CA SER A 48 -9.55 1.42 4.36
C SER A 48 -8.99 2.40 5.40
N GLN A 49 -7.68 2.66 5.35
CA GLN A 49 -7.03 3.64 6.22
C GLN A 49 -7.59 5.06 6.00
N LEU A 50 -7.83 5.45 4.74
CA LEU A 50 -8.43 6.75 4.39
C LEU A 50 -9.82 6.92 5.01
N GLN A 51 -10.68 5.90 4.92
CA GLN A 51 -12.00 5.92 5.53
C GLN A 51 -11.93 6.02 7.07
N SER A 52 -11.04 5.26 7.70
CA SER A 52 -10.82 5.31 9.14
C SER A 52 -10.33 6.70 9.59
N MET A 53 -9.41 7.31 8.85
CA MET A 53 -8.91 8.66 9.14
C MET A 53 -10.00 9.72 8.95
N ARG A 54 -10.79 9.65 7.88
CA ARG A 54 -11.92 10.56 7.67
C ARG A 54 -12.94 10.49 8.81
N SER A 55 -13.25 9.30 9.31
CA SER A 55 -14.12 9.17 10.48
C SER A 55 -13.56 9.87 11.72
N GLN A 56 -12.24 9.83 11.92
CA GLN A 56 -11.58 10.49 13.06
C GLN A 56 -11.52 12.02 12.87
N ILE A 57 -11.36 12.49 11.63
CA ILE A 57 -11.44 13.91 11.28
C ILE A 57 -12.85 14.46 11.53
N GLU A 58 -13.89 13.73 11.15
CA GLU A 58 -15.27 14.13 11.46
C GLU A 58 -15.54 14.15 12.97
N LEU A 59 -14.98 13.19 13.72
CA LEU A 59 -15.05 13.21 15.18
C LEU A 59 -14.35 14.44 15.78
N TYR A 60 -13.16 14.80 15.28
CA TYR A 60 -12.47 16.03 15.67
C TYR A 60 -13.37 17.24 15.45
N ARG A 61 -14.00 17.32 14.27
CA ARG A 61 -14.87 18.42 13.89
C ARG A 61 -16.06 18.57 14.83
N VAL A 62 -16.66 17.46 15.27
CA VAL A 62 -17.76 17.47 16.26
C VAL A 62 -17.27 17.99 17.61
N GLN A 63 -16.08 17.59 18.05
CA GLN A 63 -15.52 18.01 19.34
C GLN A 63 -15.07 19.48 19.34
N ASN A 64 -14.57 19.98 18.20
CA ASN A 64 -13.97 21.30 18.05
C ASN A 64 -14.93 22.33 17.43
N ASN A 65 -16.21 22.29 17.82
CA ASN A 65 -17.23 23.27 17.39
C ASN A 65 -17.33 23.46 15.86
N GLY A 66 -17.15 22.39 15.08
CA GLY A 66 -17.24 22.43 13.62
C GLY A 66 -15.94 22.79 12.90
N GLN A 67 -14.84 23.04 13.62
CA GLN A 67 -13.54 23.34 13.05
C GLN A 67 -12.85 22.08 12.51
N MET A 68 -12.27 22.18 11.32
CA MET A 68 -11.40 21.12 10.81
C MET A 68 -10.04 21.13 11.54
N PRO A 69 -9.39 19.96 11.69
CA PRO A 69 -8.05 19.92 12.27
C PRO A 69 -7.07 20.76 11.45
N GLY A 70 -6.23 21.55 12.11
CA GLY A 70 -5.30 22.48 11.44
C GLY A 70 -5.91 23.73 10.80
N ALA A 71 -7.23 23.95 10.89
CA ALA A 71 -7.89 25.15 10.34
C ALA A 71 -7.37 26.47 10.93
N SER A 72 -6.99 26.47 12.21
CA SER A 72 -6.38 27.63 12.89
C SER A 72 -4.98 27.97 12.37
N SER A 73 -4.30 27.01 11.74
CA SER A 73 -2.90 27.14 11.32
C SER A 73 -2.74 27.49 9.83
N GLY A 74 -3.84 27.57 9.07
CA GLY A 74 -3.81 27.83 7.62
C GLY A 74 -3.01 26.79 6.83
N SER A 75 -2.81 25.59 7.39
CA SER A 75 -1.97 24.55 6.80
C SER A 75 -2.70 23.89 5.64
N ASN A 76 -2.30 24.24 4.41
CA ASN A 76 -2.72 23.54 3.19
C ASN A 76 -1.53 22.72 2.67
N GLY A 77 -1.77 21.45 2.32
CA GLY A 77 -0.76 20.54 1.78
C GLY A 77 0.03 19.73 2.81
N ALA A 78 -0.06 20.04 4.11
CA ALA A 78 0.50 19.23 5.19
C ALA A 78 -0.62 18.78 6.15
N ALA A 79 -0.66 17.49 6.46
CA ALA A 79 -1.74 16.94 7.25
C ALA A 79 -1.67 17.31 8.74
N PRO A 80 -2.81 17.57 9.40
CA PRO A 80 -2.91 18.22 10.70
C PRO A 80 -2.81 17.22 11.87
N TRP A 81 -2.05 16.14 11.68
CA TRP A 81 -2.01 15.00 12.61
C TRP A 81 -1.67 15.43 14.04
N GLY A 82 -0.81 16.45 14.22
CA GLY A 82 -0.47 16.99 15.54
C GLY A 82 -1.70 17.39 16.36
N SER A 83 -2.61 18.18 15.79
CA SER A 83 -3.85 18.58 16.49
C SER A 83 -4.76 17.42 16.85
N MET A 84 -4.78 16.36 16.03
CA MET A 84 -5.59 15.17 16.30
C MET A 84 -4.94 14.23 17.34
N ILE A 85 -3.61 14.22 17.42
CA ILE A 85 -2.86 13.51 18.46
C ILE A 85 -3.06 14.19 19.82
N ASP A 86 -3.02 15.53 19.84
CA ASP A 86 -3.21 16.33 21.05
C ASP A 86 -4.61 16.10 21.65
N ASP A 87 -5.65 16.00 20.81
CA ASP A 87 -7.02 15.64 21.19
C ASP A 87 -7.24 14.14 21.44
N SER A 88 -6.18 13.33 21.41
CA SER A 88 -6.19 11.87 21.65
C SER A 88 -7.05 11.05 20.68
N LEU A 89 -7.35 11.59 19.50
CA LEU A 89 -8.17 10.92 18.48
C LEU A 89 -7.37 9.86 17.73
N ILE A 90 -6.13 10.20 17.35
CA ILE A 90 -5.17 9.28 16.73
C ILE A 90 -3.95 9.12 17.64
N ARG A 91 -3.29 7.96 17.58
CA ARG A 91 -2.04 7.70 18.33
C ARG A 91 -0.79 8.14 17.59
N SER A 92 -0.85 8.17 16.25
CA SER A 92 0.25 8.54 15.37
C SER A 92 -0.30 8.91 14.00
N ALA A 93 0.52 9.58 13.19
CA ALA A 93 0.21 9.79 11.78
C ALA A 93 0.00 8.43 11.07
N PRO A 94 -0.91 8.37 10.07
CA PRO A 94 -1.08 7.19 9.24
C PRO A 94 0.20 6.88 8.46
N ASN A 95 0.42 5.60 8.18
CA ASN A 95 1.52 5.14 7.35
C ASN A 95 0.96 4.55 6.06
N TRP A 96 1.04 5.32 4.98
CA TRP A 96 0.50 4.95 3.69
C TRP A 96 1.38 3.90 2.99
N PRO A 97 0.78 3.00 2.19
CA PRO A 97 1.55 2.13 1.31
C PRO A 97 2.38 2.93 0.29
N LEU A 98 3.47 2.34 -0.19
CA LEU A 98 4.36 2.97 -1.18
C LEU A 98 3.58 3.47 -2.41
N GLY A 99 3.87 4.70 -2.82
CA GLY A 99 3.19 5.37 -3.94
C GLY A 99 2.00 6.22 -3.50
N PHE A 100 1.32 5.91 -2.40
CA PHE A 100 0.22 6.76 -1.92
C PHE A 100 0.76 7.96 -1.16
N VAL A 101 0.33 9.16 -1.58
CA VAL A 101 0.72 10.43 -0.97
C VAL A 101 -0.54 11.13 -0.47
N GLU A 102 -0.51 11.55 0.79
CA GLU A 102 -1.59 12.32 1.39
C GLU A 102 -1.55 13.79 0.96
N SER A 103 -2.73 14.39 0.86
CA SER A 103 -2.91 15.83 0.77
C SER A 103 -3.99 16.26 1.73
N TRP A 104 -3.75 17.40 2.39
CA TRP A 104 -4.68 17.98 3.34
C TRP A 104 -5.12 19.37 2.93
N SER A 105 -6.40 19.64 3.12
CA SER A 105 -7.02 20.95 2.96
C SER A 105 -7.98 21.19 4.11
N ALA A 106 -7.85 22.33 4.79
CA ALA A 106 -8.78 22.72 5.85
C ALA A 106 -10.20 23.03 5.35
N THR A 107 -10.42 22.98 4.03
CA THR A 107 -11.73 23.18 3.39
C THR A 107 -12.35 21.87 2.91
N THR A 108 -11.53 20.97 2.33
CA THR A 108 -12.01 19.73 1.69
C THR A 108 -11.63 18.46 2.45
N GLY A 109 -10.78 18.56 3.47
CA GLY A 109 -10.31 17.45 4.28
C GLY A 109 -9.14 16.68 3.65
N LEU A 110 -9.07 15.38 3.98
CA LEU A 110 -8.01 14.46 3.58
C LEU A 110 -8.32 13.80 2.23
N SER A 111 -7.38 13.89 1.31
CA SER A 111 -7.35 13.15 0.05
C SER A 111 -6.03 12.38 -0.12
N LEU A 112 -6.06 11.37 -0.99
CA LEU A 112 -4.88 10.63 -1.43
C LEU A 112 -4.65 10.90 -2.91
N THR A 113 -3.38 10.86 -3.31
CA THR A 113 -2.95 10.75 -4.70
C THR A 113 -1.93 9.63 -4.82
N PHE A 114 -1.54 9.30 -6.05
CA PHE A 114 -0.49 8.33 -6.32
C PHE A 114 0.72 9.02 -6.97
N ASP A 115 1.89 8.88 -6.36
CA ASP A 115 3.17 9.38 -6.85
C ASP A 115 3.90 8.29 -7.64
N THR A 116 3.90 8.46 -8.97
CA THR A 116 4.56 7.56 -9.91
C THR A 116 6.09 7.61 -9.81
N GLY A 117 6.66 8.63 -9.17
CA GLY A 117 8.09 8.70 -8.86
C GLY A 117 8.49 7.79 -7.70
N ALA A 118 7.59 7.58 -6.74
CA ALA A 118 7.81 6.68 -5.61
C ALA A 118 7.43 5.21 -5.91
N ASN A 119 6.45 4.99 -6.78
CA ASN A 119 6.10 3.68 -7.31
C ASN A 119 5.73 3.78 -8.80
N PRO A 120 6.55 3.24 -9.73
CA PRO A 120 6.32 3.39 -11.16
C PRO A 120 5.14 2.57 -11.69
N SER A 121 4.65 1.60 -10.91
CA SER A 121 3.49 0.79 -11.27
C SER A 121 2.23 1.38 -10.66
N ILE A 122 1.44 2.08 -11.48
CA ILE A 122 0.12 2.58 -11.10
C ILE A 122 -0.80 1.36 -10.89
N PRO A 123 -1.48 1.21 -9.75
CA PRO A 123 -2.47 0.16 -9.56
C PRO A 123 -3.74 0.48 -10.39
N ASP A 124 -4.35 -0.54 -10.98
CA ASP A 124 -5.68 -0.42 -11.56
C ASP A 124 -6.70 -0.27 -10.44
N VAL A 125 -7.34 0.89 -10.34
CA VAL A 125 -8.36 1.18 -9.32
C VAL A 125 -9.74 1.43 -9.92
N ASN A 126 -9.82 1.66 -11.22
CA ASN A 126 -11.05 1.98 -11.93
C ASN A 126 -11.63 0.76 -12.69
N GLY A 127 -10.85 -0.32 -12.84
CA GLY A 127 -11.24 -1.58 -13.45
C GLY A 127 -11.19 -1.59 -14.99
N ASP A 128 -10.49 -0.66 -15.62
CA ASP A 128 -10.36 -0.58 -17.08
C ASP A 128 -9.14 -1.33 -17.64
N GLY A 129 -8.23 -1.79 -16.78
CA GLY A 129 -7.07 -2.60 -17.11
C GLY A 129 -5.94 -1.87 -17.84
N ASN A 130 -5.87 -0.54 -17.80
CA ASN A 130 -4.82 0.23 -18.48
C ASN A 130 -3.78 0.89 -17.55
N ASN A 131 -4.01 0.91 -16.23
CA ASN A 131 -3.09 1.37 -15.19
C ASN A 131 -2.51 2.77 -15.51
N ASP A 132 -3.37 3.76 -15.75
CA ASP A 132 -3.00 5.06 -16.32
C ASP A 132 -3.31 6.28 -15.42
N ALA A 133 -3.28 7.49 -15.98
CA ALA A 133 -3.55 8.71 -15.22
C ALA A 133 -4.99 8.81 -14.71
N THR A 134 -5.92 8.07 -15.29
CA THR A 134 -7.32 8.00 -14.84
C THR A 134 -7.44 7.22 -13.53
N ASP A 135 -6.57 6.25 -13.28
CA ASP A 135 -6.47 5.57 -11.98
C ASP A 135 -6.00 6.51 -10.89
N VAL A 136 -4.97 7.31 -11.17
CA VAL A 136 -4.48 8.34 -10.23
C VAL A 136 -5.59 9.35 -9.91
N THR A 137 -6.37 9.72 -10.93
CA THR A 137 -7.53 10.60 -10.77
C THR A 137 -8.65 9.94 -9.96
N ALA A 138 -8.88 8.64 -10.15
CA ALA A 138 -9.86 7.88 -9.38
C ALA A 138 -9.47 7.80 -7.90
N ILE A 139 -8.17 7.63 -7.58
CA ILE A 139 -7.65 7.68 -6.20
C ILE A 139 -7.94 9.03 -5.54
N ALA A 140 -7.77 10.13 -6.29
CA ALA A 140 -8.06 11.48 -5.79
C ALA A 140 -9.55 11.72 -5.47
N ASN A 141 -10.44 10.92 -6.06
CA ASN A 141 -11.89 11.00 -5.88
C ASN A 141 -12.44 10.03 -4.83
N TRP A 142 -11.60 9.23 -4.17
CA TRP A 142 -12.02 8.33 -3.09
C TRP A 142 -12.63 9.07 -1.91
#